data_AF-A0A7L2CD06-F1
#
_entry.id   AF-A0A7L2CD06-F1
#
_cell.length_a   1.000
_cell.length_b   1.000
_cell.length_c   1.000
_cell.angle_alpha   90.00
_cell.angle_beta   90.00
_cell.angle_gamma   90.00
#
_symmetry.space_group_name_H-M   'P 1'
#
loop_
_entity.id
_entity.type
_entity.pdbx_description
1 polymer ?
#
loop_
_entity_poly.entity_id
_entity_poly.type
_entity_poly.pdbx_seq_one_letter_code
_entity_poly.pdbx_strand_id
1 'polypeptide(L)'
;DCVCQHNTAGPRCERCAALFNARPWAPAEDSHPNECQRCDCNGHASSCHFDPELYRASGGASGGVCDNCQHNTEGNNCERCKTNYFRNPRRELSHPEACLPCECDPDGTVPGSACDPGTGRCVCKDNVQGDRCHLCKPGFAQLAAAN
;
A
#
# COMPACT_ATOMS: atom_id res chain seq x y z
N ASP A 1 -36.90 6.98 -2.01
CA ASP A 1 -35.47 6.84 -1.69
C ASP A 1 -35.18 7.33 -0.29
N CYS A 2 -34.36 6.59 0.44
CA CYS A 2 -33.91 6.97 1.78
C CYS A 2 -32.79 8.02 1.72
N VAL A 3 -32.73 8.91 2.72
CA VAL A 3 -31.57 9.76 2.97
C VAL A 3 -30.67 9.03 3.96
N CYS A 4 -29.64 8.35 3.46
CA CYS A 4 -28.80 7.48 4.28
C CYS A 4 -27.89 8.24 5.25
N GLN A 5 -27.75 7.67 6.45
CA GLN A 5 -26.88 8.12 7.54
C GLN A 5 -25.97 6.96 7.97
N HIS A 6 -25.16 7.13 9.02
CA HIS A 6 -24.34 6.04 9.58
C HIS A 6 -23.38 5.38 8.57
N ASN A 7 -22.91 6.17 7.59
CA ASN A 7 -22.06 5.73 6.49
C ASN A 7 -22.65 4.57 5.67
N THR A 8 -23.98 4.52 5.57
CA THR A 8 -24.68 3.58 4.70
C THR A 8 -24.97 4.21 3.33
N ALA A 9 -25.25 3.38 2.34
CA ALA A 9 -25.55 3.76 0.97
C ALA A 9 -26.57 2.81 0.33
N GLY A 10 -27.12 3.23 -0.82
CA GLY A 10 -28.14 2.49 -1.55
C GLY A 10 -29.55 3.03 -1.32
N PRO A 11 -30.54 2.64 -2.14
CA PRO A 11 -31.90 3.21 -2.07
C PRO A 11 -32.61 2.99 -0.74
N ARG A 12 -32.19 1.97 0.02
CA ARG A 12 -32.72 1.59 1.33
C ARG A 12 -31.64 1.55 2.42
N CYS A 13 -30.47 2.15 2.16
CA CYS A 13 -29.33 2.12 3.08
C CYS A 13 -28.87 0.69 3.40
N GLU A 14 -29.02 -0.21 2.43
CA GLU A 14 -28.84 -1.65 2.55
C GLU A 14 -27.38 -2.13 2.42
N ARG A 15 -26.43 -1.20 2.35
CA ARG A 15 -25.00 -1.49 2.30
C ARG A 15 -24.20 -0.35 2.92
N CYS A 16 -22.94 -0.62 3.23
CA CYS A 16 -22.01 0.44 3.61
C CYS A 16 -21.60 1.30 2.41
N ALA A 17 -21.37 2.58 2.66
CA ALA A 17 -20.76 3.50 1.71
C ALA A 17 -19.32 3.06 1.40
N ALA A 18 -18.79 3.49 0.25
CA ALA A 18 -17.40 3.21 -0.12
C ALA A 18 -16.44 3.69 0.98
N LEU A 19 -15.41 2.89 1.25
CA LEU A 19 -14.42 3.09 2.34
C LEU A 19 -14.94 2.78 3.75
N PHE A 20 -16.19 2.34 3.92
CA PHE A 20 -16.78 2.02 5.23
C PHE A 20 -17.07 0.52 5.41
N ASN A 21 -16.18 -0.32 4.88
CA ASN A 21 -16.34 -1.77 4.83
C ASN A 21 -15.39 -2.50 5.79
N ALA A 22 -14.95 -1.86 6.88
CA ALA A 22 -14.08 -2.52 7.87
C ALA A 22 -14.79 -3.63 8.67
N ARG A 23 -16.13 -3.60 8.69
CA ARG A 23 -17.02 -4.57 9.32
C ARG A 23 -18.17 -4.91 8.39
N PRO A 24 -18.82 -6.08 8.57
CA PRO A 24 -20.01 -6.39 7.79
C PRO A 24 -21.13 -5.39 8.11
N TRP A 25 -21.93 -5.05 7.11
CA TRP A 25 -23.13 -4.23 7.31
C TRP A 25 -24.12 -4.96 8.23
N ALA A 26 -24.78 -4.20 9.10
CA ALA A 26 -25.91 -4.66 9.91
C ALA A 26 -26.96 -3.54 10.01
N PRO A 27 -28.26 -3.88 10.12
CA PRO A 27 -29.30 -2.89 10.35
C PRO A 27 -29.14 -2.25 11.73
N ALA A 28 -29.60 -1.01 11.91
CA ALA A 28 -29.63 -0.37 13.22
C ALA A 28 -30.62 -1.08 14.17
N GLU A 29 -30.25 -1.17 15.44
CA GLU A 29 -31.04 -1.69 16.56
C GLU A 29 -31.25 -0.61 17.62
N ASP A 30 -32.23 -0.81 18.52
CA ASP A 30 -32.58 0.16 19.57
C ASP A 30 -31.40 0.52 20.48
N SER A 31 -30.48 -0.42 20.69
CA SER A 31 -29.30 -0.26 21.55
C SER A 31 -28.00 -0.03 20.79
N HIS A 32 -27.98 -0.31 19.48
CA HIS A 32 -26.77 -0.28 18.68
C HIS A 32 -27.07 0.26 17.27
N PRO A 33 -26.53 1.43 16.90
CA PRO A 33 -26.83 2.05 15.61
C PRO A 33 -26.24 1.28 14.42
N ASN A 34 -25.31 0.34 14.67
CA ASN A 34 -24.64 -0.49 13.68
C ASN A 34 -24.09 0.30 12.48
N GLU A 35 -23.45 1.43 12.80
CA GLU A 35 -22.85 2.28 11.79
C GLU A 35 -21.71 1.58 11.05
N CYS A 36 -21.63 1.82 9.75
CA CYS A 36 -20.59 1.24 8.93
C CYS A 36 -19.23 1.86 9.31
N GLN A 37 -18.24 0.99 9.52
CA GLN A 37 -16.93 1.39 10.03
C GLN A 37 -15.93 1.61 8.90
N ARG A 38 -15.23 2.75 8.98
CA ARG A 38 -14.21 3.14 8.00
C ARG A 38 -13.03 2.16 7.97
N CYS A 39 -12.57 1.83 6.77
CA CYS A 39 -11.30 1.13 6.56
C CYS A 39 -10.11 2.05 6.83
N ASP A 40 -9.02 1.48 7.34
CA ASP A 40 -7.74 2.16 7.43
C ASP A 40 -6.93 1.89 6.15
N CYS A 41 -6.96 2.83 5.22
CA CYS A 41 -6.19 2.76 3.97
C CYS A 41 -5.01 3.71 3.94
N ASN A 42 -4.57 4.21 5.11
CA ASN A 42 -3.49 5.20 5.22
C ASN A 42 -3.67 6.41 4.27
N GLY A 43 -4.90 6.81 3.97
CA GLY A 43 -5.17 7.93 3.04
C GLY A 43 -4.81 7.64 1.57
N HIS A 44 -4.67 6.37 1.18
CA HIS A 44 -4.25 5.96 -0.16
C HIS A 44 -5.31 5.18 -0.94
N ALA A 45 -6.51 5.02 -0.40
CA ALA A 45 -7.64 4.50 -1.15
C ALA A 45 -8.91 5.27 -0.81
N SER A 46 -9.85 5.25 -1.75
CA SER A 46 -11.19 5.85 -1.60
C SER A 46 -12.30 4.81 -1.51
N SER A 47 -11.97 3.52 -1.62
CA SER A 47 -12.87 2.40 -1.39
C SER A 47 -12.12 1.23 -0.74
N CYS A 48 -12.89 0.34 -0.15
CA CYS A 48 -12.41 -0.93 0.39
C CYS A 48 -13.56 -1.95 0.32
N HIS A 49 -13.23 -3.23 0.41
CA HIS A 49 -14.18 -4.31 0.60
C HIS A 49 -13.96 -5.01 1.95
N PHE A 50 -14.96 -5.76 2.37
CA PHE A 50 -14.91 -6.56 3.60
C PHE A 50 -14.43 -7.97 3.30
N ASP A 51 -13.44 -8.45 4.05
CA ASP A 51 -12.92 -9.80 4.05
C ASP A 51 -13.25 -10.50 5.40
N PRO A 52 -14.09 -11.56 5.39
CA PRO A 52 -14.49 -12.27 6.60
C PRO A 52 -13.36 -13.09 7.24
N GLU A 53 -12.34 -13.50 6.47
CA GLU A 53 -11.19 -14.24 7.00
C GLU A 53 -10.29 -13.33 7.81
N LEU A 54 -10.00 -12.12 7.28
CA LEU A 54 -9.23 -11.11 8.02
C LEU A 54 -9.98 -10.61 9.27
N TYR A 55 -11.29 -10.43 9.17
CA TYR A 55 -12.10 -10.06 10.34
C TYR A 55 -12.02 -11.11 11.45
N ARG A 56 -12.09 -12.39 11.09
CA ARG A 56 -11.94 -13.49 12.06
C ARG A 56 -10.53 -13.54 12.63
N ALA A 57 -9.51 -13.41 11.78
CA ALA A 57 -8.10 -13.42 12.18
C ALA A 57 -7.75 -12.25 13.12
N SER A 58 -8.42 -11.10 12.97
CA SER A 58 -8.25 -9.93 13.83
C SER A 58 -9.08 -9.97 15.12
N GLY A 59 -9.74 -11.09 15.43
CA GLY A 59 -10.58 -11.22 16.62
C GLY A 59 -11.84 -10.35 16.58
N GLY A 60 -12.35 -10.03 15.38
CA GLY A 60 -13.48 -9.15 15.19
C GLY A 60 -13.12 -7.66 15.27
N ALA A 61 -11.86 -7.28 15.07
CA ALA A 61 -11.44 -5.88 15.08
C ALA A 61 -11.76 -5.19 13.75
N SER A 62 -11.24 -5.72 12.63
CA SER A 62 -11.42 -5.20 11.28
C SER A 62 -11.15 -6.29 10.23
N GLY A 63 -11.93 -6.29 9.15
CA GLY A 63 -11.73 -7.09 7.94
C GLY A 63 -11.65 -6.25 6.67
N GLY A 64 -11.45 -4.94 6.79
CA GLY A 64 -11.37 -4.06 5.63
C GLY A 64 -10.12 -4.34 4.79
N VAL A 65 -10.27 -4.38 3.47
CA VAL A 65 -9.19 -4.48 2.48
C VAL A 65 -9.37 -3.37 1.46
N CYS A 66 -8.38 -2.50 1.35
CA CYS A 66 -8.40 -1.33 0.49
C CYS A 66 -8.34 -1.72 -0.99
N ASP A 67 -9.14 -1.07 -1.82
CA ASP A 67 -9.11 -1.28 -3.26
C ASP A 67 -8.23 -0.23 -3.93
N ASN A 68 -7.48 -0.64 -4.95
CA ASN A 68 -6.73 0.27 -5.83
C ASN A 68 -5.84 1.26 -5.07
N CYS A 69 -5.00 0.76 -4.16
CA CYS A 69 -4.04 1.58 -3.42
C CYS A 69 -3.24 2.52 -4.36
N GLN A 70 -3.37 3.81 -4.07
CA GLN A 70 -2.75 4.91 -4.78
C GLN A 70 -1.36 5.23 -4.24
N HIS A 71 -0.73 6.28 -4.77
CA HIS A 71 0.56 6.80 -4.28
C HIS A 71 1.68 5.75 -4.21
N ASN A 72 1.64 4.78 -5.14
CA ASN A 72 2.58 3.66 -5.21
C ASN A 72 2.65 2.82 -3.94
N THR A 73 1.54 2.73 -3.21
CA THR A 73 1.37 1.83 -2.07
C THR A 73 0.62 0.55 -2.44
N GLU A 74 0.79 -0.48 -1.63
CA GLU A 74 0.11 -1.77 -1.74
C GLU A 74 -0.11 -2.37 -0.34
N GLY A 75 -0.69 -3.58 -0.29
CA GLY A 75 -1.09 -4.23 0.95
C GLY A 75 -2.56 -3.97 1.30
N ASN A 76 -3.05 -4.65 2.32
CA ASN A 76 -4.48 -4.62 2.67
C ASN A 76 -4.93 -3.24 3.14
N ASN A 77 -4.01 -2.45 3.71
CA ASN A 77 -4.25 -1.13 4.25
C ASN A 77 -3.45 -0.07 3.47
N CYS A 78 -2.90 -0.41 2.30
CA CYS A 78 -1.96 0.45 1.57
C CYS A 78 -0.73 0.82 2.41
N GLU A 79 -0.24 -0.12 3.23
CA GLU A 79 0.74 0.12 4.29
C GLU A 79 2.20 0.04 3.86
N ARG A 80 2.47 -0.44 2.64
CA ARG A 80 3.82 -0.65 2.11
C ARG A 80 3.94 -0.09 0.70
N CYS A 81 5.16 0.17 0.26
CA CYS A 81 5.42 0.60 -1.11
C CYS A 81 5.34 -0.58 -2.08
N LYS A 82 4.87 -0.32 -3.31
CA LYS A 82 4.91 -1.26 -4.42
C LYS A 82 6.34 -1.69 -4.72
N THR A 83 6.47 -2.85 -5.38
CA THR A 83 7.76 -3.27 -5.94
C THR A 83 8.35 -2.15 -6.81
N ASN A 84 9.68 -1.95 -6.71
CA ASN A 84 10.42 -0.83 -7.33
C ASN A 84 10.12 0.57 -6.76
N TYR A 85 9.52 0.62 -5.57
CA TYR A 85 9.42 1.83 -4.74
C TYR A 85 9.93 1.53 -3.33
N PHE A 86 10.46 2.55 -2.66
CA PHE A 86 10.93 2.47 -1.28
C PHE A 86 10.31 3.55 -0.41
N ARG A 87 10.28 3.31 0.91
CA ARG A 87 9.70 4.20 1.89
C ARG A 87 10.51 5.49 2.01
N ASN A 88 9.83 6.63 1.86
CA ASN A 88 10.41 7.95 2.10
C ASN A 88 10.50 8.26 3.61
N PRO A 89 11.69 8.21 4.23
CA PRO A 89 11.81 8.39 5.69
C PRO A 89 11.46 9.81 6.17
N ARG A 90 11.29 10.78 5.24
CA ARG A 90 11.00 12.19 5.56
C ARG A 90 9.51 12.52 5.55
N ARG A 91 8.65 11.58 5.18
CA ARG A 91 7.19 11.79 5.09
C ARG A 91 6.49 10.78 5.97
N GLU A 92 5.33 11.14 6.50
CA GLU A 92 4.40 10.16 7.10
C GLU A 92 3.88 9.20 6.03
N LEU A 93 3.42 8.02 6.45
CA LEU A 93 2.88 7.03 5.51
C LEU A 93 1.67 7.58 4.78
N SER A 94 0.83 8.39 5.43
CA SER A 94 -0.37 8.97 4.81
C SER A 94 -0.10 9.97 3.68
N HIS A 95 1.14 10.41 3.50
CA HIS A 95 1.49 11.42 2.51
C HIS A 95 1.49 10.84 1.09
N PRO A 96 1.02 11.58 0.06
CA PRO A 96 1.10 11.14 -1.35
C PRO A 96 2.50 10.80 -1.88
N GLU A 97 3.55 11.23 -1.17
CA GLU A 97 4.97 10.99 -1.49
C GLU A 97 5.64 10.02 -0.49
N ALA A 98 4.84 9.20 0.20
CA ALA A 98 5.35 8.23 1.17
C ALA A 98 6.24 7.16 0.53
N CYS A 99 6.07 6.92 -0.78
CA CYS A 99 6.83 5.97 -1.58
C CYS A 99 7.55 6.67 -2.74
N LEU A 100 8.88 6.51 -2.80
CA LEU A 100 9.74 7.05 -3.85
C LEU A 100 10.17 5.93 -4.80
N PRO A 101 10.31 6.19 -6.11
CA PRO A 101 10.77 5.17 -7.05
C PRO A 101 12.23 4.79 -6.76
N CYS A 102 12.57 3.51 -6.94
CA CYS A 102 13.97 3.10 -6.97
C CYS A 102 14.66 3.73 -8.19
N GLU A 103 15.89 4.20 -8.02
CA GLU A 103 16.70 4.78 -9.11
C GLU A 103 17.86 3.85 -9.49
N CYS A 104 17.59 2.55 -9.65
CA CYS A 104 18.62 1.56 -9.98
C CYS A 104 19.13 1.71 -11.41
N ASP A 105 20.45 1.75 -11.58
CA ASP A 105 21.10 1.73 -12.89
C ASP A 105 20.91 0.35 -13.54
N PRO A 106 20.26 0.26 -14.72
CA PRO A 106 19.95 -1.03 -15.34
C PRO A 106 21.20 -1.79 -15.79
N ASP A 107 22.30 -1.12 -16.10
CA ASP A 107 23.55 -1.76 -16.53
C ASP A 107 24.31 -2.36 -15.34
N GLY A 108 24.21 -1.71 -14.17
CA GLY A 108 24.91 -2.10 -12.95
C GLY A 108 24.11 -2.94 -11.95
N THR A 109 22.79 -3.06 -12.11
CA THR A 109 21.91 -3.79 -11.19
C THR A 109 21.69 -5.24 -11.64
N VAL A 110 21.58 -6.17 -10.70
CA VAL A 110 21.27 -7.57 -11.01
C VAL A 110 19.88 -7.66 -11.67
N PRO A 111 19.76 -8.26 -12.87
CA PRO A 111 18.49 -8.34 -13.58
C PRO A 111 17.39 -9.01 -12.75
N GLY A 112 16.20 -8.40 -12.73
CA GLY A 112 15.03 -8.91 -11.99
C GLY A 112 15.07 -8.66 -10.48
N SER A 113 16.12 -8.05 -9.93
CA SER A 113 16.14 -7.64 -8.53
C SER A 113 15.35 -6.34 -8.32
N ALA A 114 14.68 -6.24 -7.16
CA ALA A 114 14.07 -5.01 -6.67
C ALA A 114 15.01 -4.31 -5.68
N CYS A 115 14.89 -2.98 -5.54
CA CYS A 115 15.63 -2.27 -4.50
C CYS A 115 15.06 -2.56 -3.10
N ASP A 116 15.87 -2.33 -2.07
CA ASP A 116 15.46 -2.47 -0.68
C ASP A 116 14.29 -1.50 -0.36
N PRO A 117 13.16 -1.99 0.16
CA PRO A 117 11.95 -1.19 0.34
C PRO A 117 12.07 -0.14 1.46
N GLY A 118 13.07 -0.23 2.34
CA GLY A 118 13.28 0.75 3.42
C GLY A 118 14.27 1.85 3.05
N THR A 119 15.26 1.53 2.22
CA THR A 119 16.42 2.40 1.95
C THR A 119 16.54 2.83 0.49
N GLY A 120 15.90 2.13 -0.44
CA GLY A 120 16.03 2.38 -1.87
C GLY A 120 17.29 1.78 -2.50
N ARG A 121 18.10 1.02 -1.73
CA ARG A 121 19.38 0.48 -2.19
C ARG A 121 19.19 -0.67 -3.17
N CYS A 122 19.86 -0.58 -4.31
CA CYS A 122 19.80 -1.56 -5.38
C CYS A 122 20.77 -2.73 -5.16
N VAL A 123 20.45 -3.88 -5.77
CA VAL A 123 21.33 -5.06 -5.75
C VAL A 123 22.32 -4.95 -6.91
N CYS A 124 23.55 -4.55 -6.61
CA CYS A 124 24.55 -4.34 -7.65
C CYS A 124 25.16 -5.66 -8.12
N LYS A 125 25.47 -5.71 -9.41
CA LYS A 125 26.31 -6.76 -10.01
C LYS A 125 27.71 -6.75 -9.40
N ASP A 126 28.46 -7.80 -9.70
CA ASP A 126 29.86 -7.87 -9.33
C ASP A 126 30.63 -6.67 -9.87
N ASN A 127 31.59 -6.18 -9.08
CA ASN A 127 32.45 -5.05 -9.42
C ASN A 127 31.73 -3.70 -9.61
N VAL A 128 30.44 -3.62 -9.28
CA VAL A 128 29.63 -2.39 -9.24
C VAL A 128 29.29 -2.02 -7.80
N GLN A 129 29.09 -0.72 -7.53
CA GLN A 129 28.80 -0.16 -6.21
C GLN A 129 27.95 1.12 -6.28
N GLY A 130 27.69 1.69 -5.10
CA GLY A 130 26.80 2.83 -4.90
C GLY A 130 25.34 2.39 -4.72
N ASP A 131 24.53 3.21 -4.06
CA ASP A 131 23.14 2.82 -3.72
C ASP A 131 22.26 2.57 -4.95
N ARG A 132 22.63 3.18 -6.08
CA ARG A 132 21.98 3.04 -7.38
C ARG A 132 22.72 2.13 -8.37
N CYS A 133 23.82 1.50 -7.96
CA CYS A 133 24.66 0.65 -8.82
C CYS A 133 25.20 1.36 -10.09
N HIS A 134 25.51 2.64 -9.96
CA HIS A 134 25.95 3.50 -11.07
C HIS A 134 27.47 3.77 -11.07
N LEU A 135 28.21 3.11 -10.18
CA LEU A 135 29.65 3.31 -10.01
C LEU A 135 30.38 1.97 -10.09
N CYS A 136 31.51 1.92 -10.79
CA CYS A 136 32.43 0.78 -10.68
C CYS A 136 33.14 0.80 -9.32
N LYS A 137 33.47 -0.39 -8.80
CA LYS A 137 34.39 -0.52 -7.66
C LYS A 137 35.79 -0.04 -8.05
N PRO A 138 36.62 0.42 -7.09
CA PRO A 138 38.01 0.80 -7.38
C PRO A 138 38.76 -0.32 -8.11
N GLY A 139 39.47 0.02 -9.19
CA GLY A 139 40.20 -0.94 -10.02
C GLY A 139 39.41 -1.54 -11.19
N PHE A 140 38.11 -1.23 -11.31
CA PHE A 140 37.26 -1.63 -12.42
C PHE A 140 36.83 -0.43 -13.26
N ALA A 141 36.56 -0.65 -14.54
CA ALA A 141 36.10 0.37 -15.48
C ALA A 141 34.98 -0.20 -16.36
N GLN A 142 34.11 0.70 -16.83
CA GLN A 142 32.95 0.44 -17.69
C GLN A 142 31.81 -0.31 -16.99
N LEU A 143 30.64 0.36 -16.90
CA LEU A 143 29.36 -0.28 -16.61
C LEU A 143 28.82 -0.85 -17.91
N ALA A 144 28.62 -2.15 -17.98
CA ALA A 144 28.03 -2.82 -19.12
C ALA A 144 26.97 -3.81 -18.66
N ALA A 145 25.85 -3.86 -19.37
CA ALA A 145 24.75 -4.80 -19.12
C ALA A 145 25.18 -6.28 -19.13
N ALA A 146 26.32 -6.61 -19.74
CA ALA A 146 26.84 -7.97 -19.88
C ALA A 146 27.81 -8.41 -18.76
N ASN A 147 28.16 -7.52 -17.83
CA ASN A 147 28.93 -7.87 -16.63
C ASN A 147 28.10 -8.73 -15.69
#